data_AF-Q2S9F2-F1
#
_entry.id   AF-Q2S9F2-F1
#
_cell.length_a   1.000
_cell.length_b   1.000
_cell.length_c   1.000
_cell.angle_alpha   90.00
_cell.angle_beta   90.00
_cell.angle_gamma   90.00
#
_symmetry.space_group_name_H-M   'P 1'
#
loop_
_entity.id
_entity.type
_entity.pdbx_description
1 polymer ?
#
loop_
_entity_poly.entity_id
_entity_poly.type
_entity_poly.pdbx_seq_one_letter_code
_entity_poly.pdbx_strand_id
1 'polypeptide(L)'
;MEINANRGHQISAYERQDVNKSVSGRTSPLAGSSPKSVAPEAPVVNSQAAGASGDALRTSQHSETRSVEAHNAGSGSVSNESGYSQVISGLIEDSNKKFPLTETNARIILDRFVPEGFVPEAVAGPGGKGADLVTKGPDGQIFKIENKCTASARGFDKEISHAAQNQAEGCLVFVQVPEGTDAGRWMGKFWGNRQTILNDPTPENVQKLEVYKNTDIVIYDDKGNELLPRQPIFNPDGKR
;
A
#
# COMPACT_ATOMS: atom_id res chain seq x y z
N MET A 1 -9.13 -46.13 23.08
CA MET A 1 -8.53 -44.80 22.84
C MET A 1 -8.65 -44.55 21.35
N GLU A 2 -9.65 -43.77 20.97
CA GLU A 2 -9.93 -43.46 19.57
C GLU A 2 -9.06 -42.29 19.10
N ILE A 3 -8.56 -42.45 17.88
CA ILE A 3 -7.66 -41.55 17.17
C ILE A 3 -8.56 -40.52 16.48
N ASN A 4 -8.36 -39.22 16.72
CA ASN A 4 -9.03 -38.17 15.95
C ASN A 4 -8.00 -37.34 15.21
N ALA A 5 -7.88 -37.65 13.92
CA ALA A 5 -7.17 -36.86 12.94
C ALA A 5 -8.16 -35.94 12.21
N ASN A 6 -7.62 -34.82 11.72
CA ASN A 6 -8.02 -34.14 10.49
C ASN A 6 -9.08 -33.02 10.59
N ARG A 7 -8.66 -31.78 10.27
CA ARG A 7 -9.14 -31.07 9.06
C ARG A 7 -8.40 -29.74 8.85
N GLY A 8 -7.51 -29.72 7.86
CA GLY A 8 -7.06 -28.50 7.20
C GLY A 8 -8.19 -27.85 6.41
N HIS A 9 -8.24 -26.53 6.43
CA HIS A 9 -9.08 -25.74 5.52
C HIS A 9 -8.24 -25.35 4.31
N GLN A 10 -8.48 -26.01 3.19
CA GLN A 10 -8.15 -25.50 1.86
C GLN A 10 -9.23 -24.48 1.49
N ILE A 11 -8.82 -23.24 1.17
CA ILE A 11 -9.70 -22.23 0.60
C ILE A 11 -9.66 -22.42 -0.92
N SER A 12 -10.78 -22.86 -1.46
CA SER A 12 -11.03 -23.14 -2.88
C SER A 12 -11.08 -21.85 -3.69
N ALA A 13 -10.53 -21.94 -4.91
CA ALA A 13 -10.59 -20.93 -5.96
C ALA A 13 -12.02 -20.48 -6.29
N TYR A 14 -12.19 -19.17 -6.48
CA TYR A 14 -13.41 -18.58 -7.01
C TYR A 14 -13.37 -18.57 -8.54
N GLU A 15 -14.16 -19.45 -9.15
CA GLU A 15 -14.52 -19.45 -10.56
C GLU A 15 -15.90 -18.82 -10.71
N ARG A 16 -16.04 -17.67 -11.38
CA ARG A 16 -17.36 -17.11 -11.77
C ARG A 16 -17.32 -16.40 -13.12
N GLN A 17 -17.77 -17.17 -14.10
CA GLN A 17 -18.67 -16.87 -15.23
C GLN A 17 -19.03 -15.39 -15.51
N ASP A 18 -18.65 -14.96 -16.71
CA ASP A 18 -19.13 -13.77 -17.40
C ASP A 18 -20.64 -13.83 -17.64
N VAL A 19 -21.37 -12.84 -17.11
CA VAL A 19 -22.76 -12.58 -17.50
C VAL A 19 -22.84 -11.23 -18.21
N ASN A 20 -22.93 -11.33 -19.53
CA ASN A 20 -23.38 -10.30 -20.46
C ASN A 20 -24.61 -9.55 -19.92
N LYS A 21 -24.50 -8.23 -19.73
CA LYS A 21 -25.65 -7.33 -19.78
C LYS A 21 -25.34 -6.06 -20.57
N SER A 22 -25.92 -6.05 -21.76
CA SER A 22 -26.35 -4.89 -22.55
C SER A 22 -26.82 -3.72 -21.68
N VAL A 23 -26.22 -2.54 -21.91
CA VAL A 23 -26.77 -1.26 -21.44
C VAL A 23 -26.91 -0.33 -22.64
N SER A 24 -28.18 -0.09 -22.95
CA SER A 24 -28.70 0.90 -23.89
C SER A 24 -28.28 2.31 -23.47
N GLY A 25 -27.83 3.09 -24.46
CA GLY A 25 -27.34 4.45 -24.28
C GLY A 25 -28.44 5.45 -23.93
N ARG A 26 -28.08 6.40 -23.07
CA ARG A 26 -28.68 7.74 -23.07
C ARG A 26 -27.58 8.78 -22.95
N THR A 27 -27.47 9.55 -24.01
CA THR A 27 -26.75 10.80 -24.12
C THR A 27 -27.49 11.89 -23.37
N SER A 28 -26.77 12.75 -22.66
CA SER A 28 -27.11 14.17 -22.51
C SER A 28 -25.86 15.00 -22.20
N PRO A 29 -25.80 16.25 -22.67
CA PRO A 29 -24.54 16.91 -23.00
C PRO A 29 -24.00 17.88 -21.93
N LEU A 30 -22.68 18.03 -22.03
CA LEU A 30 -21.79 19.17 -21.79
C LEU A 30 -22.44 20.54 -21.53
N ALA A 31 -21.89 21.24 -20.53
CA ALA A 31 -21.14 22.51 -20.62
C ALA A 31 -21.50 23.48 -19.50
N GLY A 32 -20.49 23.99 -18.80
CA GLY A 32 -20.66 24.98 -17.73
C GLY A 32 -19.35 25.38 -17.04
N SER A 33 -18.47 25.98 -17.83
CA SER A 33 -17.21 26.67 -17.53
C SER A 33 -16.96 27.16 -16.09
N SER A 34 -15.78 26.83 -15.55
CA SER A 34 -15.01 27.72 -14.66
C SER A 34 -14.19 28.71 -15.51
N PRO A 35 -13.77 29.88 -14.98
CA PRO A 35 -12.41 29.91 -14.43
C PRO A 35 -12.12 30.90 -13.27
N LYS A 36 -11.11 30.51 -12.47
CA LYS A 36 -9.93 31.27 -11.98
C LYS A 36 -10.13 32.61 -11.25
N SER A 37 -9.86 32.66 -9.94
CA SER A 37 -8.55 32.91 -9.28
C SER A 37 -8.27 34.41 -9.07
N VAL A 38 -7.97 34.85 -7.84
CA VAL A 38 -6.79 35.66 -7.45
C VAL A 38 -6.75 35.80 -5.92
N ALA A 39 -5.67 35.28 -5.31
CA ALA A 39 -4.94 35.81 -4.15
C ALA A 39 -3.55 35.10 -4.22
N PRO A 40 -2.43 35.63 -3.70
CA PRO A 40 -2.28 36.69 -2.69
C PRO A 40 -1.20 37.76 -3.01
N GLU A 41 -1.18 38.87 -2.27
CA GLU A 41 -0.02 39.76 -2.18
C GLU A 41 0.66 39.61 -0.81
N ALA A 42 1.96 39.30 -0.84
CA ALA A 42 2.96 39.71 0.13
C ALA A 42 4.26 39.90 -0.67
N PRO A 43 5.13 40.87 -0.35
CA PRO A 43 6.20 40.52 0.60
C PRO A 43 6.77 41.70 1.40
N VAL A 44 7.84 41.38 2.15
CA VAL A 44 8.99 42.21 2.57
C VAL A 44 9.15 42.29 4.09
N VAL A 45 10.05 41.46 4.64
CA VAL A 45 11.05 41.95 5.60
C VAL A 45 12.36 41.19 5.37
N ASN A 46 13.43 41.97 5.22
CA ASN A 46 14.81 41.58 5.04
C ASN A 46 15.53 41.67 6.41
N SER A 47 16.43 40.74 6.74
CA SER A 47 17.52 41.00 7.68
C SER A 47 18.68 40.01 7.48
N GLN A 48 19.81 40.58 7.06
CA GLN A 48 21.19 40.11 7.27
C GLN A 48 21.48 40.08 8.80
N ALA A 49 22.52 39.49 9.39
CA ALA A 49 23.89 39.13 8.97
C ALA A 49 24.50 38.13 10.00
N ALA A 50 25.45 37.29 9.61
CA ALA A 50 26.90 37.34 9.98
C ALA A 50 27.36 36.44 11.15
N GLY A 51 28.55 35.84 10.97
CA GLY A 51 29.37 35.15 11.99
C GLY A 51 30.02 33.86 11.44
N ALA A 52 31.16 33.93 10.75
CA ALA A 52 32.54 33.78 11.27
C ALA A 52 32.85 32.32 11.73
N SER A 53 33.63 31.52 10.99
CA SER A 53 35.11 31.50 10.86
C SER A 53 35.84 30.80 12.03
N GLY A 54 36.64 29.77 11.70
CA GLY A 54 37.56 29.03 12.58
C GLY A 54 37.66 27.59 12.09
N ASP A 55 38.52 27.21 11.14
CA ASP A 55 39.98 27.21 11.09
C ASP A 55 40.67 26.11 11.92
N ALA A 56 41.67 25.50 11.27
CA ALA A 56 42.80 24.73 11.79
C ALA A 56 42.77 23.20 12.05
N LEU A 57 43.59 22.53 11.21
CA LEU A 57 44.66 21.56 11.52
C LEU A 57 44.31 20.06 11.75
N ARG A 58 44.77 19.16 10.87
CA ARG A 58 46.04 18.35 10.93
C ARG A 58 45.85 17.07 11.79
N THR A 59 46.07 15.84 11.34
CA THR A 59 47.38 15.23 11.01
C THR A 59 47.20 13.75 10.60
N SER A 60 47.99 13.34 9.61
CA SER A 60 48.59 12.03 9.24
C SER A 60 48.04 10.64 9.61
N GLN A 61 48.04 9.80 8.56
CA GLN A 61 48.68 8.47 8.42
C GLN A 61 48.42 7.39 9.48
N HIS A 62 47.89 6.25 9.02
CA HIS A 62 48.63 4.98 9.04
C HIS A 62 47.99 3.94 8.11
N SER A 63 48.83 3.41 7.22
CA SER A 63 48.59 2.22 6.42
C SER A 63 48.87 0.99 7.27
N GLU A 64 47.99 -0.01 7.27
CA GLU A 64 48.39 -1.41 7.49
C GLU A 64 47.54 -2.34 6.63
N THR A 65 48.25 -2.96 5.68
CA THR A 65 47.86 -4.12 4.91
C THR A 65 47.84 -5.36 5.80
N ARG A 66 46.74 -6.12 5.79
CA ARG A 66 46.79 -7.56 6.11
C ARG A 66 45.87 -8.35 5.19
N SER A 67 46.52 -9.03 4.26
CA SER A 67 45.99 -10.15 3.49
C SER A 67 45.61 -11.29 4.43
N VAL A 68 44.44 -11.89 4.18
CA VAL A 68 44.20 -13.30 4.48
C VAL A 68 43.34 -13.87 3.35
N GLU A 69 43.91 -14.86 2.67
CA GLU A 69 43.32 -15.65 1.61
C GLU A 69 42.30 -16.67 2.13
N ALA A 70 41.41 -17.07 1.21
CA ALA A 70 40.62 -18.30 1.15
C ALA A 70 39.50 -18.46 2.21
N HIS A 71 38.25 -18.75 1.85
CA HIS A 71 37.83 -19.75 0.87
C HIS A 71 36.60 -19.33 0.07
N ASN A 72 36.74 -19.45 -1.25
CA ASN A 72 35.69 -19.42 -2.23
C ASN A 72 34.91 -20.75 -2.15
N ALA A 73 33.73 -20.72 -1.53
CA ALA A 73 32.69 -21.73 -1.71
C ALA A 73 31.52 -21.01 -2.39
N GLY A 74 31.43 -21.17 -3.71
CA GLY A 74 30.36 -20.64 -4.52
C GLY A 74 29.00 -21.12 -4.03
N SER A 75 28.21 -20.18 -3.52
CA SER A 75 26.76 -20.27 -3.55
C SER A 75 26.28 -19.18 -4.51
N GLY A 76 25.97 -19.58 -5.74
CA GLY A 76 25.36 -18.69 -6.72
C GLY A 76 23.94 -18.33 -6.28
N SER A 77 23.78 -17.16 -5.64
CA SER A 77 22.47 -16.52 -5.42
C SER A 77 22.52 -15.03 -5.76
N VAL A 78 23.20 -14.66 -6.86
CA VAL A 78 23.43 -13.26 -7.25
C VAL A 78 22.47 -12.79 -8.35
N SER A 79 21.19 -13.17 -8.31
CA SER A 79 20.26 -12.70 -9.36
C SER A 79 18.89 -12.21 -8.90
N ASN A 80 18.61 -12.06 -7.60
CA ASN A 80 17.36 -11.44 -7.14
C ASN A 80 17.52 -10.11 -6.38
N GLU A 81 18.61 -9.87 -5.63
CA GLU A 81 18.69 -8.66 -4.78
C GLU A 81 18.64 -7.32 -5.54
N SER A 82 19.21 -7.26 -6.76
CA SER A 82 19.19 -6.04 -7.57
C SER A 82 17.79 -5.71 -8.08
N GLY A 83 16.96 -6.72 -8.34
CA GLY A 83 15.57 -6.54 -8.78
C GLY A 83 14.68 -6.02 -7.66
N TYR A 84 14.80 -6.59 -6.46
CA TYR A 84 14.06 -6.13 -5.28
C TYR A 84 14.41 -4.68 -4.90
N SER A 85 15.67 -4.28 -5.06
CA SER A 85 16.10 -2.91 -4.73
C SER A 85 15.39 -1.84 -5.61
N GLN A 86 15.18 -2.13 -6.89
CA GLN A 86 14.45 -1.25 -7.81
C GLN A 86 12.96 -1.20 -7.48
N VAL A 87 12.36 -2.35 -7.16
CA VAL A 87 10.97 -2.46 -6.75
C VAL A 87 10.71 -1.68 -5.45
N ILE A 88 11.57 -1.87 -4.44
CA ILE A 88 11.51 -1.14 -3.17
C ILE A 88 11.58 0.37 -3.40
N SER A 89 12.55 0.82 -4.21
CA SER A 89 12.71 2.24 -4.52
C SER A 89 11.46 2.80 -5.21
N GLY A 90 10.90 2.06 -6.18
CA GLY A 90 9.68 2.44 -6.89
C GLY A 90 8.46 2.57 -5.95
N LEU A 91 8.27 1.63 -5.03
CA LEU A 91 7.17 1.69 -4.04
C LEU A 91 7.32 2.91 -3.10
N ILE A 92 8.54 3.18 -2.64
CA ILE A 92 8.83 4.35 -1.80
C ILE A 92 8.60 5.64 -2.57
N GLU A 93 9.06 5.69 -3.82
CA GLU A 93 8.90 6.86 -4.69
C GLU A 93 7.43 7.12 -5.03
N ASP A 94 6.60 6.11 -5.26
CA ASP A 94 5.19 6.35 -5.59
C ASP A 94 4.33 6.72 -4.37
N SER A 95 4.84 6.40 -3.17
CA SER A 95 4.14 6.67 -1.92
C SER A 95 3.99 8.16 -1.56
N ASN A 96 3.22 8.43 -0.50
CA ASN A 96 2.94 9.77 0.00
C ASN A 96 4.22 10.53 0.37
N LYS A 97 4.57 11.58 -0.37
CA LYS A 97 5.80 12.37 -0.16
C LYS A 97 5.95 13.01 1.22
N LYS A 98 4.85 13.24 1.94
CA LYS A 98 4.88 13.82 3.30
C LYS A 98 5.03 12.77 4.39
N PHE A 99 4.73 11.52 4.07
CA PHE A 99 4.84 10.38 4.97
C PHE A 99 5.11 9.14 4.11
N PRO A 100 6.34 9.02 3.58
CA PRO A 100 6.66 8.00 2.59
C PRO A 100 6.64 6.61 3.21
N LEU A 101 6.39 5.61 2.37
CA LEU A 101 6.59 4.21 2.73
C LEU A 101 8.04 4.02 3.20
N THR A 102 8.24 3.29 4.29
CA THR A 102 9.59 2.96 4.77
C THR A 102 10.16 1.79 4.01
N GLU A 103 11.50 1.72 3.92
CA GLU A 103 12.17 0.56 3.33
C GLU A 103 11.79 -0.75 4.02
N THR A 104 11.68 -0.73 5.36
CA THR A 104 11.22 -1.88 6.15
C THR A 104 9.86 -2.38 5.69
N ASN A 105 8.88 -1.48 5.50
CA ASN A 105 7.55 -1.88 5.06
C ASN A 105 7.50 -2.28 3.58
N ALA A 106 8.30 -1.63 2.73
CA ALA A 106 8.44 -2.07 1.34
C ALA A 106 8.98 -3.51 1.25
N ARG A 107 9.94 -3.88 2.11
CA ARG A 107 10.42 -5.26 2.23
C ARG A 107 9.35 -6.20 2.76
N ILE A 108 8.61 -5.80 3.80
CA ILE A 108 7.49 -6.60 4.33
C ILE A 108 6.45 -6.90 3.25
N ILE A 109 6.07 -5.93 2.40
CA ILE A 109 5.17 -6.14 1.26
C ILE A 109 5.67 -7.28 0.38
N LEU A 110 6.95 -7.24 0.02
CA LEU A 110 7.57 -8.17 -0.91
C LEU A 110 7.83 -9.55 -0.30
N ASP A 111 8.24 -9.60 0.96
CA ASP A 111 8.67 -10.84 1.61
C ASP A 111 7.48 -11.63 2.21
N ARG A 112 6.42 -10.94 2.63
CA ARG A 112 5.30 -11.57 3.36
C ARG A 112 3.99 -11.63 2.58
N PHE A 113 3.76 -10.67 1.68
CA PHE A 113 2.45 -10.51 1.05
C PHE A 113 2.44 -10.87 -0.43
N VAL A 114 3.58 -10.85 -1.11
CA VAL A 114 3.70 -11.45 -2.45
C VAL A 114 3.64 -12.97 -2.29
N PRO A 115 2.71 -13.67 -2.97
CA PRO A 115 2.63 -15.12 -2.87
C PRO A 115 3.89 -15.81 -3.41
N GLU A 116 4.21 -16.98 -2.87
CA GLU A 116 5.37 -17.74 -3.31
C GLU A 116 5.28 -18.05 -4.82
N GLY A 117 6.39 -17.85 -5.54
CA GLY A 117 6.46 -18.04 -6.98
C GLY A 117 5.91 -16.89 -7.83
N PHE A 118 5.35 -15.84 -7.21
CA PHE A 118 4.98 -14.61 -7.92
C PHE A 118 6.18 -13.69 -8.04
N VAL A 119 6.28 -13.02 -9.19
CA VAL A 119 7.33 -12.03 -9.47
C VAL A 119 6.72 -10.67 -9.79
N PRO A 120 7.36 -9.54 -9.40
CA PRO A 120 6.93 -8.21 -9.81
C PRO A 120 6.89 -8.05 -11.33
N GLU A 121 5.73 -7.66 -11.87
CA GLU A 121 5.51 -7.33 -13.28
C GLU A 121 5.46 -5.81 -13.50
N ALA A 122 4.86 -5.08 -12.55
CA ALA A 122 4.82 -3.63 -12.56
C ALA A 122 4.88 -3.06 -11.13
N VAL A 123 5.52 -1.89 -11.00
CA VAL A 123 5.61 -1.10 -9.76
C VAL A 123 5.23 0.33 -10.13
N ALA A 124 4.51 1.02 -9.25
CA ALA A 124 3.98 2.36 -9.50
C ALA A 124 3.10 2.40 -10.76
N GLY A 125 1.99 1.65 -10.73
CA GLY A 125 1.04 1.60 -11.83
C GLY A 125 0.53 3.00 -12.22
N PRO A 126 -0.06 3.17 -13.43
CA PRO A 126 -0.57 4.47 -13.86
C PRO A 126 -1.57 5.03 -12.83
N GLY A 127 -1.32 6.27 -12.40
CA GLY A 127 -2.04 6.91 -11.31
C GLY A 127 -3.56 6.84 -11.46
N GLY A 128 -4.24 6.46 -10.37
CA GLY A 128 -5.69 6.46 -10.25
C GLY A 128 -6.44 5.24 -10.81
N LYS A 129 -5.75 4.28 -11.46
CA LYS A 129 -6.35 3.02 -11.95
C LYS A 129 -5.46 1.76 -11.83
N GLY A 130 -4.22 1.91 -11.39
CA GLY A 130 -3.30 0.81 -11.11
C GLY A 130 -3.19 0.50 -9.62
N ALA A 131 -2.74 -0.73 -9.33
CA ALA A 131 -2.17 -1.06 -8.03
C ALA A 131 -0.70 -0.63 -7.99
N ASP A 132 -0.21 -0.23 -6.83
CA ASP A 132 1.19 0.19 -6.65
C ASP A 132 2.18 -0.97 -6.93
N LEU A 133 1.76 -2.21 -6.70
CA LEU A 133 2.49 -3.41 -7.07
C LEU A 133 1.56 -4.39 -7.80
N VAL A 134 2.00 -4.84 -8.97
CA VAL A 134 1.39 -5.94 -9.71
C VAL A 134 2.42 -7.06 -9.82
N THR A 135 2.03 -8.25 -9.40
CA THR A 135 2.85 -9.46 -9.47
C THR A 135 2.16 -10.53 -10.30
N LYS A 136 2.96 -11.38 -10.95
CA LYS A 136 2.50 -12.44 -11.83
C LYS A 136 3.03 -13.79 -11.39
N GLY A 137 2.12 -14.75 -11.26
CA GLY A 137 2.39 -16.14 -10.94
C GLY A 137 2.81 -16.97 -12.15
N PRO A 138 3.26 -18.22 -11.92
CA PRO A 138 3.75 -19.11 -12.97
C PRO A 138 2.69 -19.54 -13.99
N ASP A 139 1.41 -19.50 -13.62
CA ASP A 139 0.25 -19.79 -14.46
C ASP A 139 -0.35 -18.54 -15.13
N GLY A 140 0.28 -17.38 -14.94
CA GLY A 140 -0.22 -16.09 -15.40
C GLY A 140 -1.27 -15.44 -14.48
N GLN A 141 -1.52 -16.01 -13.29
CA GLN A 141 -2.35 -15.36 -12.26
C GLN A 141 -1.74 -14.02 -11.85
N ILE A 142 -2.59 -13.01 -11.71
CA ILE A 142 -2.20 -11.66 -11.28
C ILE A 142 -2.58 -11.46 -9.82
N PHE A 143 -1.62 -11.01 -9.02
CA PHE A 143 -1.84 -10.57 -7.65
C PHE A 143 -1.40 -9.11 -7.49
N LYS A 144 -2.27 -8.30 -6.87
CA LYS A 144 -2.09 -6.85 -6.75
C LYS A 144 -1.96 -6.46 -5.29
N ILE A 145 -1.12 -5.46 -5.03
CA ILE A 145 -1.02 -4.82 -3.72
C ILE A 145 -1.08 -3.31 -3.95
N GLU A 146 -1.99 -2.65 -3.23
CA GLU A 146 -2.08 -1.19 -3.16
C GLU A 146 -1.50 -0.73 -1.82
N ASN A 147 -0.51 0.17 -1.82
CA ASN A 147 0.06 0.72 -0.61
C ASN A 147 -0.45 2.13 -0.30
N LYS A 148 -1.01 2.33 0.90
CA LYS A 148 -1.45 3.65 1.37
C LYS A 148 -0.63 4.08 2.57
N CYS A 149 0.00 5.25 2.47
CA CYS A 149 0.75 5.85 3.58
C CYS A 149 0.02 7.10 4.07
N THR A 150 -0.46 7.09 5.32
CA THR A 150 -1.24 8.19 5.87
C THR A 150 -0.91 8.45 7.34
N ALA A 151 -0.70 9.72 7.67
CA ALA A 151 -0.45 10.18 9.04
C ALA A 151 -1.73 10.59 9.79
N SER A 152 -2.93 10.41 9.21
CA SER A 152 -4.16 10.88 9.84
C SER A 152 -5.36 9.96 9.59
N ALA A 153 -6.25 9.88 10.60
CA ALA A 153 -7.49 9.13 10.52
C ALA A 153 -8.44 9.61 9.41
N ARG A 154 -8.42 10.91 9.09
CA ARG A 154 -9.22 11.46 7.99
C ARG A 154 -8.66 11.04 6.63
N GLY A 155 -7.33 11.07 6.49
CA GLY A 155 -6.67 10.54 5.30
C GLY A 155 -6.96 9.05 5.14
N PHE A 156 -6.85 8.29 6.23
CA PHE A 156 -7.13 6.85 6.24
C PHE A 156 -8.47 6.48 5.60
N ASP A 157 -9.58 7.02 6.07
CA ASP A 157 -10.90 6.66 5.53
C ASP A 157 -11.02 6.95 4.02
N LYS A 158 -10.47 8.08 3.57
CA LYS A 158 -10.45 8.45 2.15
C LYS A 158 -9.60 7.47 1.32
N GLU A 159 -8.37 7.19 1.77
CA GLU A 159 -7.43 6.36 1.02
C GLU A 159 -7.91 4.92 0.90
N ILE A 160 -8.45 4.33 1.98
CA ILE A 160 -8.96 2.95 1.95
C ILE A 160 -10.22 2.85 1.10
N SER A 161 -11.11 3.84 1.16
CA SER A 161 -12.28 3.90 0.28
C SER A 161 -11.86 3.93 -1.19
N HIS A 162 -10.89 4.79 -1.52
CA HIS A 162 -10.42 4.95 -2.90
C HIS A 162 -9.72 3.69 -3.41
N ALA A 163 -8.85 3.10 -2.60
CA ALA A 163 -8.15 1.85 -2.91
C ALA A 163 -9.16 0.73 -3.22
N ALA A 164 -10.05 0.44 -2.26
CA ALA A 164 -11.07 -0.62 -2.39
C ALA A 164 -11.95 -0.45 -3.64
N GLN A 165 -12.35 0.78 -3.96
CA GLN A 165 -13.28 1.05 -5.06
C GLN A 165 -12.64 1.09 -6.45
N ASN A 166 -11.39 1.55 -6.55
CA ASN A 166 -10.80 1.91 -7.85
C ASN A 166 -9.56 1.13 -8.22
N GLN A 167 -8.90 0.48 -7.26
CA GLN A 167 -7.55 -0.06 -7.43
C GLN A 167 -7.46 -1.54 -7.05
N ALA A 168 -8.45 -2.04 -6.29
CA ALA A 168 -8.22 -3.19 -5.42
C ALA A 168 -9.17 -4.39 -5.56
N GLU A 169 -9.97 -4.50 -6.63
CA GLU A 169 -10.84 -5.67 -6.83
C GLU A 169 -10.03 -6.98 -6.78
N GLY A 170 -10.24 -7.79 -5.73
CA GLY A 170 -9.53 -9.06 -5.50
C GLY A 170 -8.11 -8.92 -4.93
N CYS A 171 -7.76 -7.79 -4.31
CA CYS A 171 -6.37 -7.49 -3.92
C CYS A 171 -6.16 -7.22 -2.42
N LEU A 172 -4.89 -6.99 -2.05
CA LEU A 172 -4.49 -6.53 -0.72
C LEU A 172 -4.24 -5.01 -0.68
N VAL A 173 -4.82 -4.32 0.29
CA VAL A 173 -4.44 -2.95 0.67
C VAL A 173 -3.47 -3.00 1.85
N PHE A 174 -2.22 -2.62 1.62
CA PHE A 174 -1.22 -2.44 2.66
C PHE A 174 -1.25 -1.00 3.16
N VAL A 175 -1.35 -0.80 4.47
CA VAL A 175 -1.39 0.56 5.03
C VAL A 175 -0.23 0.79 5.98
N GLN A 176 0.52 1.86 5.75
CA GLN A 176 1.46 2.41 6.72
C GLN A 176 0.84 3.61 7.45
N VAL A 177 0.90 3.58 8.77
CA VAL A 177 0.49 4.68 9.67
C VAL A 177 1.64 5.01 10.65
N PRO A 178 1.59 6.14 11.38
CA PRO A 178 2.59 6.45 12.39
C PRO A 178 2.56 5.45 13.55
N GLU A 179 3.72 5.20 14.14
CA GLU A 179 3.86 4.51 15.43
C GLU A 179 2.89 5.07 16.48
N GLY A 180 2.32 4.18 17.29
CA GLY A 180 1.32 4.53 18.32
C GLY A 180 -0.10 4.77 17.78
N THR A 181 -0.34 4.58 16.49
CA THR A 181 -1.70 4.64 15.92
C THR A 181 -2.57 3.50 16.45
N ASP A 182 -3.76 3.84 16.95
CA ASP A 182 -4.81 2.88 17.27
C ASP A 182 -5.56 2.46 15.99
N ALA A 183 -5.01 1.47 15.30
CA ALA A 183 -5.53 0.93 14.05
C ALA A 183 -6.96 0.36 14.21
N GLY A 184 -7.24 -0.30 15.34
CA GLY A 184 -8.56 -0.83 15.65
C GLY A 184 -9.62 0.28 15.77
N ARG A 185 -9.28 1.40 16.41
CA ARG A 185 -10.17 2.56 16.45
C ARG A 185 -10.39 3.20 15.08
N TRP A 186 -9.37 3.25 14.23
CA TRP A 186 -9.49 3.79 12.87
C TRP A 186 -10.39 2.89 12.00
N MET A 187 -10.19 1.57 12.03
CA MET A 187 -11.06 0.60 11.36
C MET A 187 -12.49 0.63 11.89
N GLY A 188 -12.67 0.68 13.22
CA GLY A 188 -14.01 0.80 13.81
C GLY A 188 -14.75 2.06 13.36
N LYS A 189 -14.04 3.18 13.18
CA LYS A 189 -14.62 4.40 12.61
C LYS A 189 -14.95 4.23 11.13
N PHE A 190 -14.03 3.64 10.35
CA PHE A 190 -14.22 3.34 8.93
C PHE A 190 -15.46 2.47 8.70
N TRP A 191 -15.65 1.41 9.48
CA TRP A 191 -16.83 0.55 9.41
C TRP A 191 -18.10 1.27 9.86
N GLY A 192 -18.05 2.02 10.97
CA GLY A 192 -19.20 2.79 11.47
C GLY A 192 -19.75 3.79 10.44
N ASN A 193 -18.87 4.44 9.67
CA ASN A 193 -19.28 5.35 8.58
C ASN A 193 -20.07 4.66 7.46
N ARG A 194 -20.00 3.33 7.36
CA ARG A 194 -20.69 2.53 6.34
C ARG A 194 -21.94 1.84 6.87
N GLN A 195 -22.25 2.00 8.15
CA GLN A 195 -23.44 1.41 8.75
C GLN A 195 -24.73 2.00 8.16
N THR A 196 -24.71 3.25 7.71
CA THR A 196 -25.82 3.85 6.94
C THR A 196 -26.09 3.13 5.64
N ILE A 197 -25.04 2.64 4.95
CA ILE A 197 -25.15 1.85 3.71
C ILE A 197 -25.69 0.45 4.01
N LEU A 198 -25.28 -0.15 5.13
CA LEU A 198 -25.78 -1.46 5.59
C LEU A 198 -27.25 -1.40 6.03
N ASN A 199 -27.66 -0.31 6.68
CA ASN A 199 -29.01 -0.11 7.18
C ASN A 199 -30.00 0.31 6.07
N ASP A 200 -29.52 0.67 4.88
CA ASP A 200 -30.33 1.02 3.71
C ASP A 200 -29.85 0.24 2.46
N PRO A 201 -30.16 -1.06 2.34
CA PRO A 201 -29.63 -1.95 1.32
C PRO A 201 -30.34 -1.76 -0.04
N THR A 202 -30.33 -0.55 -0.57
CA THR A 202 -30.68 -0.34 -1.98
C THR A 202 -29.70 -1.10 -2.88
N PRO A 203 -30.11 -1.54 -4.10
CA PRO A 203 -29.18 -2.19 -5.03
C PRO A 203 -27.89 -1.39 -5.29
N GLU A 204 -28.00 -0.07 -5.33
CA GLU A 204 -26.85 0.84 -5.47
C GLU A 204 -25.91 0.77 -4.25
N ASN A 205 -26.46 0.76 -3.05
CA ASN A 205 -25.70 0.68 -1.80
C ASN A 205 -25.04 -0.69 -1.61
N VAL A 206 -25.73 -1.77 -1.96
CA VAL A 206 -25.17 -3.13 -1.95
C VAL A 206 -24.00 -3.22 -2.94
N GLN A 207 -24.15 -2.69 -4.15
CA GLN A 207 -23.09 -2.68 -5.15
C GLN A 207 -21.85 -1.89 -4.68
N LYS A 208 -22.05 -0.76 -3.97
CA LYS A 208 -20.95 -0.02 -3.32
C LYS A 208 -20.22 -0.82 -2.24
N LEU A 209 -20.88 -1.81 -1.64
CA LEU A 209 -20.29 -2.65 -0.58
C LEU A 209 -19.55 -3.87 -1.12
N GLU A 210 -19.95 -4.41 -2.28
CA GLU A 210 -19.34 -5.61 -2.87
C GLU A 210 -17.82 -5.46 -3.07
N VAL A 211 -17.36 -4.29 -3.50
CA VAL A 211 -15.91 -4.04 -3.70
C VAL A 211 -15.09 -4.22 -2.41
N TYR A 212 -15.67 -3.93 -1.25
CA TYR A 212 -14.99 -4.09 0.03
C TYR A 212 -14.94 -5.56 0.49
N LYS A 213 -15.85 -6.42 0.00
CA LYS A 213 -15.89 -7.84 0.38
C LYS A 213 -14.74 -8.63 -0.22
N ASN A 214 -14.26 -8.20 -1.38
CA ASN A 214 -13.22 -8.89 -2.14
C ASN A 214 -11.84 -8.24 -1.97
N THR A 215 -11.68 -7.37 -0.96
CA THR A 215 -10.45 -6.66 -0.71
C THR A 215 -10.01 -6.89 0.72
N ASP A 216 -8.77 -7.35 0.91
CA ASP A 216 -8.15 -7.49 2.22
C ASP A 216 -7.38 -6.22 2.60
N ILE A 217 -7.18 -6.01 3.90
CA ILE A 217 -6.34 -4.95 4.45
C ILE A 217 -5.40 -5.50 5.50
N VAL A 218 -4.21 -4.91 5.54
CA VAL A 218 -3.26 -5.07 6.64
C VAL A 218 -2.71 -3.69 7.02
N ILE A 219 -2.44 -3.46 8.30
CA ILE A 219 -1.94 -2.17 8.80
C ILE A 219 -0.65 -2.39 9.59
N TYR A 220 0.39 -1.68 9.18
CA TYR A 220 1.69 -1.62 9.85
C TYR A 220 1.98 -0.17 10.28
N ASP A 221 2.77 -0.01 11.34
CA ASP A 221 3.36 1.29 11.63
C ASP A 221 4.61 1.57 10.78
N ASP A 222 5.18 2.77 10.87
CA ASP A 222 6.41 3.15 10.15
C ASP A 222 7.69 2.46 10.69
N LYS A 223 7.59 1.63 11.74
CA LYS A 223 8.69 0.79 12.25
C LYS A 223 8.60 -0.66 11.76
N GLY A 224 7.52 -1.02 11.08
CA GLY A 224 7.27 -2.38 10.61
C GLY A 224 6.61 -3.29 11.64
N ASN A 225 6.00 -2.73 12.69
CA ASN A 225 5.14 -3.48 13.60
C ASN A 225 3.75 -3.64 12.99
N GLU A 226 3.23 -4.87 13.01
CA GLU A 226 1.86 -5.14 12.58
C GLU A 226 0.88 -4.60 13.63
N LEU A 227 0.00 -3.69 13.23
CA LEU A 227 -1.04 -3.09 14.07
C LEU A 227 -2.41 -3.72 13.81
N LEU A 228 -2.62 -4.23 12.60
CA LEU A 228 -3.83 -4.94 12.21
C LEU A 228 -3.43 -6.11 11.29
N PRO A 229 -3.70 -7.37 11.67
CA PRO A 229 -3.42 -8.51 10.80
C PRO A 229 -4.33 -8.49 9.57
N ARG A 230 -3.89 -9.18 8.52
CA ARG A 230 -4.62 -9.31 7.27
C ARG A 230 -6.05 -9.79 7.52
N GLN A 231 -7.02 -9.02 7.06
CA GLN A 231 -8.44 -9.36 7.15
C GLN A 231 -9.25 -8.66 6.05
N PRO A 232 -10.48 -9.09 5.76
CA PRO A 232 -11.35 -8.38 4.84
C PRO A 232 -11.58 -6.92 5.28
N ILE A 233 -11.56 -5.98 4.34
CA ILE A 233 -11.92 -4.58 4.61
C ILE A 233 -13.39 -4.50 5.04
N PHE A 234 -14.24 -5.36 4.49
CA PHE A 234 -15.64 -5.41 4.84
C PHE A 234 -15.89 -6.14 6.16
N ASN A 235 -16.51 -5.45 7.11
CA ASN A 235 -17.02 -6.02 8.35
C ASN A 235 -18.54 -5.80 8.42
N PRO A 236 -19.36 -6.84 8.16
CA PRO A 236 -20.83 -6.71 8.13
C PRO A 236 -21.43 -6.42 9.50
N ASP A 237 -20.77 -6.83 10.57
CA ASP A 237 -21.28 -6.65 11.93
C ASP A 237 -21.08 -5.22 12.44
N GLY A 238 -20.17 -4.45 11.80
CA GLY A 238 -19.80 -3.09 12.21
C GLY A 238 -19.27 -2.99 13.64
N LYS A 239 -19.05 -4.12 14.30
CA LYS A 239 -18.55 -4.22 15.67
C LYS A 239 -17.03 -4.27 15.65
N ARG A 240 -16.43 -3.60 16.65
CA ARG A 240 -15.00 -3.60 16.92
C ARG A 240 -14.53 -4.96 17.42
#